data_AF-A0A948QUI6-F1
#
_entry.id   AF-A0A948QUI6-F1
#
_cell.length_a   1.000
_cell.length_b   1.000
_cell.length_c   1.000
_cell.angle_alpha   90.00
_cell.angle_beta   90.00
_cell.angle_gamma   90.00
#
_symmetry.space_group_name_H-M   'P 1'
#
loop_
_entity.id
_entity.type
_entity.pdbx_description
1 polymer ?
#
loop_
_entity_poly.entity_id
_entity_poly.type
_entity_poly.pdbx_seq_one_letter_code
_entity_poly.pdbx_strand_id
1 'polypeptide(L)'
;MIGKVAKNTFFLSASHVFARAIGFAYAVFLARFLGVYNFGIYSFTLAFVYPFIQVADFGIERLILRDLSREPEKASHYLSRLLPLRIFLSLAALVV
;
A
#
# COMPACT_ATOMS: atom_id res chain seq x y z
N MET A 1 12.59 26.37 6.31
CA MET A 1 12.60 24.91 6.04
C MET A 1 11.72 24.12 7.01
N ILE A 2 11.76 24.36 8.33
CA ILE A 2 10.99 23.62 9.34
C ILE A 2 9.47 23.66 9.10
N GLY A 3 8.90 24.82 8.74
CA GLY A 3 7.45 24.94 8.49
C GLY A 3 6.93 24.13 7.28
N LYS A 4 7.75 23.94 6.23
CA LYS A 4 7.35 23.18 5.03
C LYS A 4 7.41 21.67 5.29
N VAL A 5 8.41 21.21 6.04
CA VAL A 5 8.52 19.81 6.49
C VAL A 5 7.38 19.48 7.45
N ALA A 6 7.11 20.34 8.45
CA ALA A 6 6.00 20.14 9.38
C ALA A 6 4.64 20.07 8.66
N LYS A 7 4.39 20.95 7.69
CA LYS A 7 3.18 20.91 6.87
C LYS A 7 3.07 19.61 6.07
N ASN A 8 4.13 19.20 5.36
CA ASN A 8 4.10 17.95 4.58
C ASN A 8 3.89 16.72 5.46
N THR A 9 4.57 16.62 6.60
CA THR A 9 4.41 15.53 7.55
C THR A 9 3.00 15.51 8.14
N PHE A 10 2.43 16.69 8.44
CA PHE A 10 1.05 16.81 8.91
C PHE A 10 0.06 16.30 7.86
N PHE A 11 0.20 16.74 6.60
CA PHE A 11 -0.65 16.26 5.51
C PHE A 11 -0.51 14.75 5.29
N LEU A 12 0.71 14.21 5.25
CA LEU A 12 0.95 12.78 5.08
C LEU A 12 0.34 11.96 6.22
N SER A 13 0.54 12.39 7.47
CA SER A 13 -0.02 11.75 8.65
C SER A 13 -1.55 11.81 8.63
N ALA A 14 -2.12 12.97 8.29
CA ALA A 14 -3.56 13.16 8.16
C ALA A 14 -4.15 12.24 7.08
N SER A 15 -3.49 12.11 5.93
CA SER A 15 -3.88 11.15 4.89
C SER A 15 -3.87 9.71 5.37
N HIS A 16 -2.85 9.30 6.13
CA HIS A 16 -2.81 7.95 6.70
C HIS A 16 -3.92 7.71 7.73
N VAL A 17 -4.21 8.68 8.60
CA VAL A 17 -5.31 8.58 9.57
C VAL A 17 -6.65 8.49 8.85
N PHE A 18 -6.87 9.32 7.84
CA PHE A 18 -8.09 9.32 7.05
C PHE A 18 -8.29 7.99 6.31
N ALA A 19 -7.25 7.47 5.66
CA ALA A 19 -7.29 6.16 5.00
C ALA A 19 -7.61 5.03 5.98
N ARG A 20 -7.02 5.04 7.18
CA ARG A 20 -7.31 4.06 8.23
C ARG A 20 -8.74 4.18 8.77
N ALA A 21 -9.26 5.39 8.91
CA ALA A 21 -10.64 5.62 9.33
C ALA A 21 -11.64 5.04 8.31
N ILE A 22 -11.40 5.26 7.02
CA ILE A 22 -12.19 4.65 5.94
C ILE A 22 -12.08 3.13 5.99
N GLY A 23 -10.86 2.58 6.10
CA GLY A 23 -10.64 1.14 6.19
C GLY A 23 -11.35 0.51 7.39
N PHE A 24 -11.36 1.19 8.54
CA PHE A 24 -12.08 0.75 9.72
C PHE A 24 -13.60 0.77 9.51
N ALA A 25 -14.16 1.86 8.97
CA ALA A 25 -15.58 1.95 8.67
C ALA A 25 -16.02 0.86 7.68
N TYR A 26 -15.19 0.60 6.66
CA TYR A 26 -15.39 -0.48 5.71
C TYR A 26 -15.37 -1.86 6.38
N ALA A 27 -14.41 -2.12 7.27
CA ALA A 27 -14.33 -3.38 8.00
C ALA A 27 -15.58 -3.62 8.87
N VAL A 28 -16.07 -2.58 9.57
CA VAL A 28 -17.31 -2.67 10.37
C VAL A 28 -18.52 -2.93 9.49
N PHE A 29 -18.65 -2.23 8.36
CA PHE A 29 -19.71 -2.45 7.39
C PHE A 29 -19.68 -3.89 6.87
N LEU A 30 -18.50 -4.37 6.49
CA LEU A 30 -18.30 -5.70 5.93
C LEU A 30 -18.60 -6.80 6.97
N ALA A 31 -18.20 -6.62 8.22
CA ALA A 31 -18.52 -7.54 9.32
C ALA A 31 -20.03 -7.65 9.56
N ARG A 32 -20.77 -6.54 9.44
CA ARG A 32 -22.24 -6.54 9.55
C ARG A 32 -22.91 -7.20 8.35
N PHE A 33 -22.39 -6.98 7.14
CA PHE A 33 -22.98 -7.52 5.91
C PHE A 33 -22.71 -9.03 5.73
N LEU A 34 -21.48 -9.48 6.00
CA LEU A 34 -21.05 -10.87 5.85
C LEU A 34 -21.48 -11.77 7.02
N GLY A 35 -21.70 -11.19 8.21
CA GLY A 35 -21.87 -11.93 9.45
C GLY A 35 -20.57 -12.57 9.95
N VAL A 36 -20.60 -13.14 11.15
CA VAL A 36 -19.39 -13.60 11.88
C VAL A 36 -18.62 -14.67 11.10
N TYR A 37 -19.30 -15.65 10.52
CA TYR A 37 -18.66 -16.78 9.85
C TYR A 37 -17.88 -16.36 8.59
N ASN A 38 -18.55 -15.68 7.66
CA ASN A 38 -17.91 -15.24 6.42
C ASN A 38 -16.86 -14.14 6.66
N PHE A 39 -17.08 -13.27 7.64
CA PHE A 39 -16.06 -12.30 8.05
C PHE A 39 -14.82 -12.98 8.65
N GLY A 40 -14.99 -14.11 9.35
CA GLY A 40 -13.89 -14.95 9.82
C GLY A 40 -13.06 -15.53 8.68
N ILE A 41 -13.73 -16.10 7.66
CA ILE A 41 -13.06 -16.59 6.44
C ILE A 41 -12.31 -15.45 5.73
N TYR A 42 -12.97 -14.31 5.53
CA TYR A 42 -12.35 -13.13 4.91
C TYR A 42 -11.10 -12.67 5.68
N SER A 43 -11.19 -12.57 7.00
CA SER A 43 -10.08 -12.15 7.85
C SER A 43 -8.92 -13.14 7.82
N PHE A 44 -9.22 -14.44 7.80
CA PHE A 44 -8.21 -15.49 7.64
C PHE A 44 -7.50 -15.40 6.29
N THR A 45 -8.25 -15.25 5.19
CA THR A 45 -7.69 -15.09 3.85
C THR A 45 -6.78 -13.86 3.78
N LEU A 46 -7.19 -12.72 4.35
CA LEU A 46 -6.33 -11.55 4.42
C LEU A 46 -5.05 -11.80 5.20
N ALA A 47 -5.15 -12.40 6.40
CA ALA A 47 -3.99 -12.71 7.22
C ALA A 47 -3.00 -13.64 6.50
N PHE A 48 -3.52 -14.58 5.71
CA PHE A 48 -2.71 -15.47 4.87
C PHE A 48 -2.03 -14.71 3.72
N VAL A 49 -2.74 -13.82 3.03
CA VAL A 49 -2.21 -13.08 1.87
C VAL A 49 -1.24 -11.96 2.27
N TYR A 50 -1.42 -11.32 3.43
CA TYR A 50 -0.64 -10.14 3.83
C TYR A 50 0.88 -10.32 3.70
N PRO A 51 1.50 -11.41 4.23
CA PRO A 51 2.94 -11.68 4.09
C PRO A 51 3.45 -11.68 2.64
N PHE A 52 2.65 -12.18 1.69
CA PHE A 52 3.02 -12.26 0.27
C PHE A 52 3.08 -10.87 -0.37
N ILE A 53 2.33 -9.89 0.14
CA ILE A 53 2.37 -8.51 -0.34
C ILE A 53 3.76 -7.89 -0.10
N GLN A 54 4.40 -8.15 1.05
CA GLN A 54 5.75 -7.61 1.29
C GLN A 54 6.80 -8.28 0.40
N VAL A 55 6.61 -9.55 0.05
CA VAL A 55 7.47 -10.26 -0.92
C VAL A 55 7.26 -9.69 -2.33
N ALA A 56 6.01 -9.45 -2.73
CA ALA A 56 5.65 -8.90 -4.04
C ALA A 56 6.15 -7.46 -4.26
N ASP A 57 6.12 -6.62 -3.21
CA ASP A 57 6.65 -5.26 -3.30
C ASP A 57 8.18 -5.24 -3.21
N PHE A 58 8.81 -6.15 -2.46
CA PHE A 58 10.26 -6.25 -2.28
C PHE A 58 10.95 -4.91 -1.95
N GLY A 59 10.22 -3.96 -1.33
CA GLY A 59 10.71 -2.62 -1.01
C GLY A 59 10.86 -1.67 -2.20
N ILE A 60 10.35 -2.03 -3.39
CA ILE A 60 10.36 -1.20 -4.59
C ILE A 60 9.64 0.12 -4.35
N GLU A 61 8.50 0.11 -3.65
CA GLU A 61 7.78 1.34 -3.33
C GLU A 61 8.67 2.36 -2.58
N ARG A 62 9.45 1.89 -1.60
CA ARG A 62 10.38 2.76 -0.84
C ARG A 62 11.52 3.28 -1.71
N LEU A 63 12.05 2.45 -2.61
CA LEU A 63 13.11 2.85 -3.54
C LEU A 63 12.60 3.94 -4.49
N ILE A 64 11.42 3.75 -5.08
CA ILE A 64 10.78 4.72 -5.97
C ILE A 64 10.53 6.03 -5.25
N LEU A 65 9.93 5.98 -4.06
CA LEU A 65 9.57 7.20 -3.34
C LEU A 65 10.81 8.05 -3.03
N ARG A 66 11.94 7.40 -2.70
CA ARG A 66 13.22 8.07 -2.46
C ARG A 66 13.77 8.70 -3.73
N ASP A 67 13.84 7.93 -4.82
CA ASP A 67 14.48 8.38 -6.06
C ASP A 67 13.64 9.44 -6.78
N LEU A 68 12.32 9.30 -6.74
CA LEU A 68 11.37 10.28 -7.26
C LEU A 68 11.38 11.60 -6.46
N SER A 69 11.60 11.52 -5.15
CA SER A 69 11.75 12.73 -4.31
C SER A 69 13.03 13.51 -4.62
N ARG A 70 14.07 12.84 -5.14
CA ARG A 70 15.33 13.49 -5.56
C ARG A 70 15.24 14.06 -6.96
N GLU A 71 14.63 13.32 -7.89
CA GLU A 71 14.58 13.67 -9.31
C GLU A 71 13.14 13.55 -9.86
N PRO A 72 12.24 14.49 -9.50
CA PRO A 72 10.82 14.40 -9.86
C PRO A 72 10.59 14.45 -11.38
N GLU A 73 11.48 15.07 -12.14
CA GLU A 73 11.42 15.15 -13.62
C GLU A 73 11.55 13.77 -14.28
N LYS A 74 12.19 12.80 -13.61
CA LYS A 74 12.37 11.43 -14.11
C LYS A 74 11.22 10.49 -13.76
N ALA A 75 10.09 11.00 -13.26
CA ALA A 75 8.93 10.20 -12.88
C ALA A 75 8.52 9.18 -13.95
N SER A 76 8.40 9.63 -15.20
CA SER A 76 8.00 8.78 -16.34
C SER A 76 9.02 7.66 -16.64
N HIS A 77 10.31 7.95 -16.45
CA HIS A 77 11.39 6.98 -16.64
C HIS A 77 11.40 5.90 -15.56
N TYR A 78 11.23 6.28 -14.29
CA TYR A 78 11.08 5.31 -13.20
C TYR A 78 9.83 4.46 -13.36
N LEU A 79 8.72 5.08 -13.74
CA LEU A 79 7.44 4.40 -13.94
C LEU A 79 7.56 3.31 -15.03
N SER A 80 8.09 3.65 -16.21
CA SER A 80 8.24 2.71 -17.33
C SER A 80 9.17 1.54 -17.07
N ARG A 81 10.20 1.69 -16.24
CA ARG A 81 11.15 0.61 -15.92
C ARG A 81 10.71 -0.26 -14.74
N LEU A 82 10.01 0.31 -13.77
CA LEU A 82 9.65 -0.39 -12.55
C LEU A 82 8.27 -1.02 -12.59
N LEU A 83 7.35 -0.53 -13.43
CA LEU A 83 6.07 -1.21 -13.66
C LEU A 83 6.22 -2.66 -14.14
N PRO A 84 7.03 -2.96 -15.17
CA PRO A 84 7.23 -4.33 -15.62
C PRO A 84 7.80 -5.24 -14.51
N LEU A 85 8.77 -4.73 -13.75
CA LEU A 85 9.36 -5.45 -12.61
C LEU A 85 8.31 -5.71 -11.52
N ARG A 86 7.47 -4.72 -11.20
CA ARG A 86 6.40 -4.85 -10.21
C ARG A 86 5.34 -5.86 -10.66
N ILE A 87 4.98 -5.88 -11.94
CA ILE A 87 4.05 -6.87 -12.51
C ILE A 87 4.66 -8.26 -12.40
N PHE A 88 5.94 -8.43 -12.78
CA PHE A 88 6.63 -9.72 -12.68
C PHE A 88 6.67 -10.25 -11.25
N LEU A 89 7.06 -9.42 -10.27
CA LEU A 89 7.11 -9.82 -8.85
C LEU A 89 5.71 -10.12 -8.29
N SER A 90 4.68 -9.39 -8.72
CA SER A 90 3.30 -9.66 -8.32
C SER A 90 2.79 -11.00 -8.88
N LEU A 91 3.15 -11.33 -10.13
CA LEU A 91 2.84 -12.64 -10.71
C LEU A 91 3.62 -13.77 -10.02
N ALA A 92 4.89 -13.56 -9.70
CA ALA A 92 5.68 -14.54 -8.97
C ALA A 92 5.09 -14.81 -7.57
N ALA A 93 4.64 -13.77 -6.87
CA ALA A 93 4.00 -13.90 -5.55
C ALA A 93 2.63 -14.60 -5.58
N LEU A 94 1.97 -14.69 -6.75
CA LEU A 94 0.74 -15.49 -6.91
C LEU A 94 1.03 -16.99 -7.07
N VAL A 95 2.25 -17.35 -7.49
CA VAL A 95 2.65 -18.75 -7.74
C VAL A 95 3.20 -19.41 -6.47
N VAL A 96 3.74 -18.62 -5.54
CA VAL A 96 4.26 -19.05 -4.24
C VAL A 96 3.15 -19.06 -3.21
#